data_AF-Q2HDY1-F1
#
_entry.id   AF-Q2HDY1-F1
#
_cell.length_a   1.000
_cell.length_b   1.000
_cell.length_c   1.000
_cell.angle_alpha   90.00
_cell.angle_beta   90.00
_cell.angle_gamma   90.00
#
_symmetry.space_group_name_H-M   'P 1'
#
loop_
_entity.id
_entity.type
_entity.pdbx_description
1 polymer ?
#
loop_
_entity_poly.entity_id
_entity_poly.type
_entity_poly.pdbx_seq_one_letter_code
_entity_poly.pdbx_strand_id
1 'polypeptide(L)'
;MKPCLIPRCAFCRFKVEEGDEVIVISERFRFSRKVLIEGIGYVPCSDGCQCSTYERAFGCHSNCLELVPFRLRSAIANSTSYQYEPPQTEEERRVRWLRSSLSTILFITFQGRFPGELCENIAQYCLESFATRHAMALSEKIQQPSSYFISLSTKVWVRYTFFEGARYIRSLTNEQPPDGSAAAELAYDSSSVTTVFVAEDHLGVRDLLFTSSSEKPAI
;
A
#
# COMPACT_ATOMS: atom_id res chain seq x y z
N MET A 1 1.68 18.97 -23.88
CA MET A 1 0.63 18.59 -22.90
C MET A 1 1.31 18.27 -21.58
N LYS A 2 0.91 18.94 -20.49
CA LYS A 2 1.49 18.69 -19.16
C LYS A 2 0.92 17.36 -18.63
N PRO A 3 1.75 16.41 -18.15
CA PRO A 3 1.21 15.15 -17.63
C PRO A 3 0.40 15.41 -16.36
N CYS A 4 -0.68 14.64 -16.19
CA CYS A 4 -1.46 14.66 -14.97
C CYS A 4 -0.81 13.71 -13.95
N LEU A 5 -0.32 14.25 -12.84
CA LEU A 5 0.49 13.51 -11.87
C LEU A 5 -0.30 13.25 -10.60
N ILE A 6 -0.35 12.00 -10.15
CA ILE A 6 -0.80 11.71 -8.80
C ILE A 6 0.24 12.33 -7.84
N PRO A 7 -0.16 13.20 -6.89
CA PRO A 7 0.77 13.96 -6.04
C PRO A 7 1.40 13.11 -4.93
N ARG A 8 1.64 11.82 -5.19
CA ARG A 8 2.25 10.87 -4.27
C ARG A 8 3.30 10.05 -5.00
N CYS A 9 4.38 9.73 -4.30
CA CYS A 9 5.39 8.82 -4.82
C CYS A 9 4.80 7.41 -5.02
N ALA A 10 5.03 6.81 -6.18
CA ALA A 10 4.54 5.48 -6.53
C ALA A 10 5.08 4.34 -5.67
N PHE A 11 6.18 4.57 -4.93
CA PHE A 11 6.83 3.52 -4.14
C PHE A 11 6.64 3.72 -2.63
N CYS A 12 6.83 4.94 -2.13
CA CYS A 12 6.71 5.24 -0.70
C CYS A 12 5.36 5.86 -0.31
N ARG A 13 4.51 6.25 -1.27
CA ARG A 13 3.18 6.85 -1.08
C ARG A 13 3.10 8.15 -0.26
N PHE A 14 4.23 8.69 0.17
CA PHE A 14 4.29 10.06 0.68
C PHE A 14 3.91 11.06 -0.41
N LYS A 15 3.30 12.16 0.03
CA LYS A 15 3.01 13.29 -0.86
C LYS A 15 4.33 13.83 -1.39
N VAL A 16 4.28 14.25 -2.64
CA VAL A 16 5.39 14.98 -3.26
C VAL A 16 5.26 16.44 -2.83
N GLU A 17 6.27 16.95 -2.14
CA GLU A 17 6.30 18.33 -1.66
C GLU A 17 7.20 19.22 -2.53
N GLU A 18 7.09 20.52 -2.32
CA GLU A 18 7.96 21.50 -2.98
C GLU A 18 9.41 21.30 -2.51
N GLY A 19 10.34 21.18 -3.45
CA GLY A 19 11.75 20.89 -3.17
C GLY A 19 12.16 19.42 -3.37
N ASP A 20 11.20 18.50 -3.53
CA ASP A 20 11.51 17.09 -3.78
C ASP A 20 12.12 16.85 -5.18
N GLU A 21 13.19 16.06 -5.27
CA GLU A 21 13.64 15.52 -6.56
C GLU A 21 12.73 14.36 -6.97
N VAL A 22 11.77 14.62 -7.86
CA VAL A 22 10.84 13.61 -8.39
C VAL A 22 11.21 13.20 -9.81
N ILE A 23 10.87 11.97 -10.17
CA ILE A 23 10.99 11.41 -11.51
C ILE A 23 9.58 11.05 -11.97
N VAL A 24 9.21 11.52 -13.16
CA VAL A 24 7.89 11.26 -13.75
C VAL A 24 7.97 10.02 -14.64
N ILE A 25 7.15 9.02 -14.33
CA ILE A 25 7.00 7.78 -15.08
C ILE A 25 5.66 7.84 -15.82
N SER A 26 5.72 7.84 -17.16
CA SER A 26 4.52 7.66 -18.03
C SER A 26 4.45 6.22 -18.53
N GLU A 27 3.25 5.74 -18.91
CA GLU A 27 2.98 4.35 -19.31
C GLU A 27 3.85 3.81 -20.47
N ARG A 28 4.61 4.65 -21.17
CA ARG A 28 5.64 4.20 -22.14
C ARG A 28 7.01 3.89 -21.51
N PHE A 29 7.13 3.85 -20.19
CA PHE A 29 8.36 3.55 -19.43
C PHE A 29 9.60 4.35 -19.87
N ARG A 30 9.41 5.52 -20.49
CA ARG A 30 10.51 6.45 -20.77
C ARG A 30 10.75 7.25 -19.50
N PHE A 31 11.72 6.79 -18.70
CA PHE A 31 12.24 7.52 -17.54
C PHE A 31 12.71 8.90 -18.02
N SER A 32 11.95 9.93 -17.68
CA SER A 32 12.41 11.30 -17.85
C SER A 32 12.84 11.74 -16.46
N ARG A 33 14.15 11.72 -16.17
CA ARG A 33 14.67 12.35 -14.95
C ARG A 33 14.33 13.83 -15.05
N LYS A 34 13.25 14.24 -14.39
CA LYS A 34 12.77 15.60 -14.38
C LYS A 34 12.71 16.02 -12.93
N VAL A 35 13.87 16.43 -12.40
CA VAL A 35 13.94 17.16 -11.13
C VAL A 35 12.79 18.18 -11.13
N LEU A 36 12.04 18.27 -10.03
CA LEU A 36 11.09 19.35 -9.84
C LEU A 36 11.89 20.64 -9.65
N ILE A 37 12.36 21.17 -10.78
CA ILE A 37 12.82 22.54 -10.90
C ILE A 37 11.55 23.33 -11.19
N GLU A 38 11.35 24.43 -10.48
CA GLU A 38 10.32 25.42 -10.78
C GLU A 38 10.13 25.57 -12.31
N GLY A 39 8.90 25.41 -12.79
CA GLY A 39 8.57 25.64 -14.21
C GLY A 39 8.43 24.40 -15.11
N ILE A 40 8.76 23.18 -14.67
CA ILE A 40 8.39 21.96 -15.40
C ILE A 40 6.96 21.54 -15.01
N GLY A 41 5.98 22.12 -15.72
CA GLY A 41 4.58 21.95 -15.36
C GLY A 41 4.06 20.52 -15.56
N TYR A 42 3.69 19.87 -14.45
CA TYR A 42 2.64 18.87 -14.41
C TYR A 42 1.37 19.54 -13.87
N VAL A 43 0.23 18.86 -14.00
CA VAL A 43 -1.01 19.26 -13.31
C VAL A 43 -1.25 18.21 -12.23
N PRO A 44 -1.42 18.58 -10.95
CA PRO A 44 -1.77 17.63 -9.92
C PRO A 44 -3.12 16.98 -10.27
N CYS A 45 -3.16 15.65 -10.25
CA CYS A 45 -4.38 14.88 -10.44
C CYS A 45 -5.23 15.05 -9.17
N SER A 46 -6.22 15.92 -9.24
CA SER A 46 -7.21 16.14 -8.17
C SER A 46 -8.54 15.48 -8.50
N ASP A 47 -9.41 15.41 -7.50
CA ASP A 47 -10.83 15.06 -7.69
C ASP A 47 -11.45 15.99 -8.75
N GLY A 48 -12.12 15.39 -9.75
CA GLY A 48 -12.69 16.12 -10.89
C GLY A 48 -11.78 16.28 -12.11
N CYS A 49 -10.54 15.76 -12.09
CA CYS A 49 -9.71 15.71 -13.30
C CYS A 49 -10.34 14.83 -14.38
N GLN A 50 -10.53 15.37 -15.59
CA GLN A 50 -11.05 14.65 -16.77
C GLN A 50 -9.98 13.80 -17.50
N CYS A 51 -8.80 13.64 -16.90
CA CYS A 51 -7.73 12.82 -17.43
C CYS A 51 -8.14 11.34 -17.48
N SER A 52 -8.05 10.70 -18.65
CA SER A 52 -8.29 9.27 -18.76
C SER A 52 -7.24 8.48 -17.95
N THR A 53 -7.55 7.25 -17.52
CA THR A 53 -6.61 6.37 -16.82
C THR A 53 -5.28 6.21 -17.57
N TYR A 54 -5.31 6.28 -18.91
CA TYR A 54 -4.17 6.17 -19.81
C TYR A 54 -3.30 7.45 -19.94
N GLU A 55 -3.74 8.58 -19.38
CA GLU A 55 -3.00 9.85 -19.36
C GLU A 55 -2.34 10.14 -18.00
N ARG A 56 -2.53 9.25 -17.02
CA ARG A 56 -1.97 9.39 -15.68
C ARG A 56 -0.48 9.04 -15.69
N ALA A 57 0.34 9.95 -15.20
CA ALA A 57 1.72 9.69 -14.91
C ALA A 57 1.90 9.52 -13.39
N PHE A 58 2.84 8.66 -13.01
CA PHE A 58 3.21 8.48 -11.62
C PHE A 58 4.49 9.27 -11.34
N GLY A 59 4.50 10.03 -10.24
CA GLY A 59 5.73 10.57 -9.67
C GLY A 59 6.40 9.53 -8.78
N CYS A 60 7.72 9.53 -8.72
CA CYS A 60 8.45 8.86 -7.65
C CYS A 60 9.63 9.72 -7.19
N HIS A 61 9.91 9.72 -5.89
CA HIS A 61 11.14 10.33 -5.37
C HIS A 61 12.36 9.64 -5.99
N SER A 62 13.38 10.42 -6.33
CA SER A 62 14.63 9.96 -6.93
C SER A 62 15.27 8.84 -6.10
N ASN A 63 15.39 9.04 -4.79
CA ASN A 63 15.92 8.06 -3.85
C ASN A 63 15.06 6.77 -3.80
N CYS A 64 13.73 6.88 -3.85
CA CYS A 64 12.85 5.72 -3.89
C CYS A 64 13.05 4.89 -5.18
N LEU A 65 13.25 5.56 -6.32
CA LEU A 65 13.49 4.87 -7.61
C LEU A 65 14.80 4.08 -7.62
N GLU A 66 15.85 4.61 -6.97
CA GLU A 66 17.15 3.95 -6.85
C GLU A 66 17.09 2.69 -6.00
N LEU A 67 16.25 2.68 -4.95
CA LEU A 67 16.06 1.50 -4.09
C LEU A 67 15.33 0.36 -4.78
N VAL A 68 14.48 0.65 -5.78
CA VAL A 68 13.59 -0.35 -6.38
C VAL A 68 14.17 -0.93 -7.68
N PRO A 69 14.50 -2.23 -7.71
CA PRO A 69 14.94 -2.92 -8.93
C PRO A 69 13.91 -2.79 -10.05
N PHE A 70 14.37 -2.59 -11.29
CA PHE A 70 13.50 -2.37 -12.45
C PHE A 70 12.35 -3.39 -12.55
N ARG A 71 12.63 -4.68 -12.32
CA ARG A 71 11.65 -5.78 -12.39
C ARG A 71 10.50 -5.69 -11.38
N LEU A 72 10.67 -4.96 -10.26
CA LEU A 72 9.67 -4.84 -9.20
C LEU A 72 8.87 -3.53 -9.29
N ARG A 73 9.29 -2.58 -10.13
CA ARG A 73 8.70 -1.22 -10.16
C ARG A 73 7.20 -1.24 -10.45
N SER A 74 6.78 -1.97 -11.47
CA SER A 74 5.34 -2.08 -11.81
C SER A 74 4.56 -2.81 -10.72
N ALA A 75 5.10 -3.90 -10.19
CA ALA A 75 4.45 -4.68 -9.14
C ALA A 75 4.19 -3.81 -7.90
N ILE A 76 5.19 -3.06 -7.43
CA ILE A 76 5.07 -2.18 -6.26
C ILE A 76 4.14 -1.01 -6.55
N ALA A 77 4.28 -0.36 -7.72
CA ALA A 77 3.45 0.77 -8.10
C ALA A 77 1.96 0.38 -8.21
N ASN A 78 1.66 -0.86 -8.60
CA ASN A 78 0.30 -1.35 -8.66
C ASN A 78 -0.19 -1.81 -7.29
N SER A 79 0.60 -2.60 -6.55
CA SER A 79 0.17 -3.22 -5.29
C SER A 79 -0.01 -2.22 -4.15
N THR A 80 0.59 -1.03 -4.26
CA THR A 80 0.44 0.05 -3.27
C THR A 80 -0.40 1.22 -3.78
N SER A 81 -1.03 1.08 -4.94
CA SER A 81 -1.83 2.17 -5.52
C SER A 81 -3.03 2.47 -4.63
N TYR A 82 -3.21 3.75 -4.30
CA TYR A 82 -4.38 4.19 -3.57
C TYR A 82 -5.58 4.26 -4.52
N GLN A 83 -6.71 3.71 -4.09
CA GLN A 83 -7.99 3.79 -4.80
C GLN A 83 -8.62 5.18 -4.65
N TYR A 84 -8.38 5.83 -3.52
CA TYR A 84 -8.79 7.19 -3.18
C TYR A 84 -7.82 7.77 -2.15
N GLU A 85 -7.90 9.08 -1.89
CA GLU A 85 -7.00 9.74 -0.95
C GLU A 85 -7.31 9.33 0.51
N PRO A 86 -6.31 8.88 1.31
CA PRO A 86 -6.54 8.56 2.71
C PRO A 86 -6.93 9.80 3.53
N PRO A 87 -7.74 9.63 4.59
CA PRO A 87 -7.94 10.69 5.57
C PRO A 87 -6.63 11.00 6.31
N GLN A 88 -6.48 12.24 6.76
CA GLN A 88 -5.29 12.70 7.50
C GLN A 88 -4.95 11.81 8.71
N THR A 89 -5.97 11.32 9.41
CA THR A 89 -5.78 10.42 10.56
C THR A 89 -5.07 9.11 10.19
N GLU A 90 -5.34 8.56 9.01
CA GLU A 90 -4.63 7.38 8.50
C GLU A 90 -3.20 7.70 8.07
N GLU A 91 -2.97 8.89 7.48
CA GLU A 91 -1.61 9.35 7.16
C GLU A 91 -0.75 9.48 8.43
N GLU A 92 -1.29 10.11 9.48
CA GLU A 92 -0.62 10.27 10.77
C GLU A 92 -0.35 8.93 11.44
N ARG A 93 -1.33 8.01 11.42
CA ARG A 93 -1.17 6.64 11.93
C ARG A 93 -0.04 5.92 11.20
N ARG A 94 -0.01 5.99 9.87
CA ARG A 94 1.02 5.39 9.02
C ARG A 94 2.41 5.93 9.34
N VAL A 95 2.57 7.25 9.42
CA VAL A 95 3.83 7.91 9.76
C VAL A 95 4.32 7.47 11.14
N ARG A 96 3.43 7.48 12.14
CA ARG A 96 3.77 7.03 13.50
C ARG A 96 4.24 5.59 13.52
N TRP A 97 3.56 4.71 12.77
CA TRP A 97 3.94 3.30 12.67
C TRP A 97 5.29 3.12 12.00
N LEU A 98 5.55 3.78 10.87
CA LEU A 98 6.83 3.68 10.14
C LEU A 98 7.99 4.17 11.02
N ARG A 99 7.82 5.33 11.65
CA ARG A 99 8.84 5.93 12.53
C ARG A 99 9.14 5.05 13.74
N SER A 100 8.09 4.60 14.44
CA SER A 100 8.25 3.72 15.61
C SER A 100 8.91 2.40 15.22
N SER A 101 8.47 1.78 14.13
CA SER A 101 8.99 0.50 13.65
C SER A 101 10.47 0.61 13.27
N LEU A 102 10.86 1.64 12.51
CA LEU A 102 12.25 1.85 12.14
C LEU A 102 13.11 2.23 13.34
N SER A 103 12.62 3.09 14.25
CA SER A 103 13.33 3.43 15.48
C SER A 103 13.63 2.18 16.32
N THR A 104 12.64 1.30 16.50
CA THR A 104 12.83 0.01 17.20
C THR A 104 13.85 -0.87 16.48
N ILE A 105 13.78 -0.99 15.14
CA ILE A 105 14.76 -1.74 14.35
C ILE A 105 16.17 -1.18 14.57
N LEU A 106 16.35 0.14 14.50
CA LEU A 106 17.63 0.80 14.69
C LEU A 106 18.17 0.54 16.11
N PHE A 107 17.35 0.75 17.12
CA PHE A 107 17.73 0.53 18.53
C PHE A 107 18.21 -0.90 18.76
N ILE A 108 17.47 -1.90 18.25
CA ILE A 108 17.84 -3.32 18.35
C ILE A 108 19.12 -3.61 17.55
N THR A 109 19.19 -3.14 16.30
CA THR A 109 20.33 -3.38 15.40
C THR A 109 21.63 -2.84 15.98
N PHE A 110 21.57 -1.66 16.60
CA PHE A 110 22.72 -1.04 17.27
C PHE A 110 22.87 -1.47 18.73
N GLN A 111 22.13 -2.49 19.19
CA GLN A 111 22.23 -3.06 20.54
C GLN A 111 22.09 -2.01 21.64
N GLY A 112 21.23 -1.01 21.44
CA GLY A 112 21.03 0.09 22.38
C GLY A 112 22.20 1.07 22.51
N ARG A 113 23.20 1.04 21.61
CA ARG A 113 24.33 2.00 21.62
C ARG A 113 23.91 3.44 21.30
N PHE A 114 22.76 3.60 20.64
CA PHE A 114 22.16 4.91 20.40
C PHE A 114 20.96 5.11 21.34
N PRO A 115 20.80 6.32 21.93
CA PRO A 115 19.59 6.67 22.64
C PRO A 115 18.35 6.51 21.75
N GLY A 116 17.20 6.20 22.37
CA GLY A 116 15.93 6.06 21.65
C GLY A 116 15.58 7.31 20.82
N GLU A 117 15.82 8.49 21.38
CA GLU A 117 15.61 9.78 20.70
C GLU A 117 16.44 9.90 19.41
N LEU A 118 17.71 9.46 19.44
CA LEU A 118 18.55 9.47 18.25
C LEU A 118 18.05 8.49 17.20
N CYS A 119 17.55 7.32 17.62
CA CYS A 119 16.94 6.35 16.72
C CYS A 119 15.65 6.88 16.09
N GLU A 120 14.82 7.60 16.85
CA GLU A 120 13.60 8.25 16.35
C GLU A 120 13.93 9.36 15.35
N ASN A 121 14.95 10.17 15.63
CA ASN A 121 15.42 11.22 14.73
C ASN A 121 15.92 10.62 13.41
N ILE A 122 16.78 9.60 13.46
CA ILE A 122 17.24 8.89 12.25
C ILE A 122 16.04 8.30 11.50
N ALA A 123 15.11 7.66 12.21
CA ALA A 123 13.92 7.06 11.60
C ALA A 123 13.07 8.10 10.84
N GLN A 124 12.92 9.30 11.39
CA GLN A 124 12.20 10.41 10.75
C GLN A 124 12.80 10.79 9.38
N TYR A 125 14.13 10.80 9.25
CA TYR A 125 14.80 11.11 7.98
C TYR A 125 14.75 9.96 6.96
N CYS A 126 14.40 8.75 7.39
CA CYS A 126 14.45 7.55 6.55
C CYS A 126 13.07 7.00 6.17
N LEU A 127 11.97 7.72 6.46
CA LEU A 127 10.61 7.21 6.29
C LEU A 127 10.29 6.77 4.85
N GLU A 128 10.67 7.57 3.85
CA GLU A 128 10.41 7.25 2.44
C GLU A 128 11.13 5.99 1.98
N SER A 129 12.41 5.87 2.35
CA SER A 129 13.24 4.71 2.03
C SER A 129 12.71 3.45 2.73
N PHE A 130 12.28 3.60 3.98
CA PHE A 130 11.74 2.52 4.78
C PHE A 130 10.37 2.04 4.26
N ALA A 131 9.48 2.98 3.93
CA ALA A 131 8.20 2.67 3.29
C ALA A 131 8.40 1.96 1.94
N THR A 132 9.35 2.45 1.11
CA THR A 132 9.71 1.81 -0.16
C THR A 132 10.17 0.36 0.05
N ARG A 133 11.03 0.10 1.04
CA ARG A 133 11.47 -1.26 1.37
C ARG A 133 10.35 -2.15 1.88
N HIS A 134 9.43 -1.60 2.66
CA HIS A 134 8.23 -2.33 3.08
C HIS A 134 7.35 -2.72 1.89
N ALA A 135 7.15 -1.80 0.94
CA ALA A 135 6.39 -2.04 -0.28
C ALA A 135 7.06 -3.12 -1.18
N MET A 136 8.40 -3.10 -1.28
CA MET A 136 9.16 -4.16 -1.95
C MET A 136 8.91 -5.53 -1.32
N ALA A 137 9.02 -5.63 0.01
CA ALA A 137 8.82 -6.88 0.74
C ALA A 137 7.39 -7.42 0.62
N LEU A 138 6.40 -6.55 0.40
CA LEU A 138 5.03 -6.95 0.06
C LEU A 138 4.97 -7.53 -1.37
N SER A 139 5.57 -6.85 -2.36
CA SER A 139 5.53 -7.28 -3.76
C SER A 139 6.18 -8.64 -4.01
N GLU A 140 7.28 -8.95 -3.31
CA GLU A 140 7.97 -10.25 -3.43
C GLU A 140 7.11 -11.42 -2.94
N LYS A 141 6.12 -11.15 -2.08
CA LYS A 141 5.21 -12.15 -1.50
C LYS A 141 3.94 -12.36 -2.34
N ILE A 142 3.67 -11.53 -3.33
CA ILE A 142 2.48 -11.59 -4.19
C ILE A 142 2.85 -12.33 -5.48
N GLN A 143 2.71 -13.66 -5.45
CA GLN A 143 2.82 -14.54 -6.63
C GLN A 143 1.44 -15.08 -7.05
N GLN A 144 0.35 -14.39 -6.70
CA GLN A 144 -1.00 -14.92 -6.87
C GLN A 144 -1.64 -14.53 -8.21
N PRO A 145 -2.53 -15.38 -8.76
CA PRO A 145 -3.24 -15.09 -9.99
C PRO A 145 -4.12 -13.84 -9.86
N SER A 146 -4.38 -13.18 -10.99
CA SER A 146 -5.16 -11.92 -11.06
C SER A 146 -6.63 -12.07 -10.67
N SER A 147 -7.14 -13.30 -10.59
CA SER A 147 -8.51 -13.61 -10.22
C SER A 147 -8.60 -15.01 -9.61
N TYR A 148 -9.45 -15.16 -8.59
CA TYR A 148 -9.72 -16.44 -7.95
C TYR A 148 -11.21 -16.56 -7.62
N PHE A 149 -11.74 -17.78 -7.66
CA PHE A 149 -13.14 -18.06 -7.31
C PHE A 149 -13.21 -18.81 -5.99
N ILE A 150 -14.07 -18.35 -5.08
CA ILE A 150 -14.40 -19.05 -3.84
C ILE A 150 -15.83 -19.56 -3.90
N SER A 151 -16.07 -20.75 -3.33
CA SER A 151 -17.41 -21.27 -3.15
C SER A 151 -17.97 -20.83 -1.79
N LEU A 152 -19.16 -20.25 -1.79
CA LEU A 152 -19.91 -19.96 -0.56
C LEU A 152 -20.73 -21.18 -0.08
N SER A 153 -20.74 -22.30 -0.82
CA SER A 153 -21.38 -23.54 -0.34
C SER A 153 -20.55 -24.30 0.69
N THR A 154 -19.30 -23.89 0.89
CA THR A 154 -18.33 -24.51 1.80
C THR A 154 -17.72 -23.47 2.72
N LYS A 155 -17.02 -23.93 3.76
CA LYS A 155 -16.24 -23.05 4.64
C LYS A 155 -15.29 -22.17 3.83
N VAL A 156 -15.20 -20.90 4.21
CA VAL A 156 -14.25 -19.94 3.64
C VAL A 156 -13.29 -19.51 4.74
N TRP A 157 -12.00 -19.63 4.44
CA TRP A 157 -10.90 -19.26 5.31
C TRP A 157 -10.22 -18.03 4.75
N VAL A 158 -9.87 -17.09 5.62
CA VAL A 158 -9.19 -15.84 5.27
C VAL A 158 -7.78 -15.85 5.82
N ARG A 159 -6.81 -15.44 5.00
CA ARG A 159 -5.45 -15.15 5.45
C ARG A 159 -5.23 -13.67 5.43
N TYR A 160 -4.63 -13.15 6.50
CA TYR A 160 -4.29 -11.74 6.61
C TYR A 160 -2.82 -11.49 6.30
N THR A 161 -2.53 -10.24 5.94
CA THR A 161 -1.18 -9.69 5.93
C THR A 161 -1.17 -8.34 6.65
N PHE A 162 -0.04 -8.02 7.26
CA PHE A 162 0.16 -6.72 7.91
C PHE A 162 1.05 -5.87 7.03
N PHE A 163 0.58 -4.66 6.73
CA PHE A 163 1.32 -3.70 5.95
C PHE A 163 1.15 -2.31 6.57
N GLU A 164 2.28 -1.66 6.86
CA GLU A 164 2.33 -0.30 7.42
C GLU A 164 1.38 -0.05 8.62
N GLY A 165 1.30 -1.05 9.50
CA GLY A 165 0.51 -1.02 10.73
C GLY A 165 -0.99 -1.25 10.55
N ALA A 166 -1.45 -1.63 9.36
CA ALA A 166 -2.81 -2.05 9.09
C ALA A 166 -2.85 -3.53 8.68
N ARG A 167 -4.00 -4.17 8.94
CA ARG A 167 -4.28 -5.57 8.59
C ARG A 167 -5.15 -5.61 7.34
N TYR A 168 -4.72 -6.39 6.35
CA TYR A 168 -5.40 -6.55 5.06
C TYR A 168 -5.66 -8.02 4.77
N ILE A 169 -6.74 -8.29 4.03
CA ILE A 169 -7.01 -9.61 3.48
C ILE A 169 -5.98 -9.89 2.39
N ARG A 170 -5.20 -10.96 2.59
CA ARG A 170 -4.22 -11.44 1.62
C ARG A 170 -4.82 -12.44 0.63
N SER A 171 -5.64 -13.36 1.13
CA SER A 171 -6.24 -14.40 0.30
C SER A 171 -7.44 -15.04 1.00
N LEU A 172 -8.36 -15.55 0.20
CA LEU A 172 -9.47 -16.39 0.64
C LEU A 172 -9.28 -17.80 0.06
N THR A 173 -9.66 -18.83 0.81
CA THR A 173 -9.60 -20.21 0.35
C THR A 173 -10.72 -21.05 0.94
N ASN A 174 -11.19 -22.05 0.20
CA ASN A 174 -12.10 -23.08 0.72
C ASN A 174 -11.35 -24.26 1.33
N GLU A 175 -10.04 -24.35 1.12
CA GLU A 175 -9.22 -25.41 1.70
C GLU A 175 -9.00 -25.16 3.19
N GLN A 176 -9.29 -26.17 4.01
CA GLN A 176 -8.97 -26.11 5.42
C GLN A 176 -7.46 -25.94 5.59
N PRO A 177 -6.99 -24.89 6.29
CA PRO A 177 -5.59 -24.73 6.62
C PRO A 177 -5.09 -25.93 7.43
N PRO A 178 -3.83 -26.36 7.28
CA PRO A 178 -3.26 -27.42 8.11
C PRO A 178 -3.43 -27.06 9.60
N ASP A 179 -3.82 -28.04 10.43
CA ASP A 179 -3.94 -27.85 11.87
C ASP A 179 -2.65 -27.25 12.45
N GLY A 180 -2.77 -26.12 13.16
CA GLY A 180 -1.65 -25.39 13.73
C GLY A 180 -1.06 -24.28 12.84
N SER A 181 -1.53 -24.09 11.61
CA SER A 181 -1.14 -22.90 10.83
C SER A 181 -1.91 -21.68 11.39
N ALA A 182 -1.25 -20.88 12.22
CA ALA A 182 -1.79 -19.65 12.83
C ALA A 182 -2.16 -18.53 11.82
N ALA A 183 -2.24 -18.83 10.52
CA ALA A 183 -2.28 -17.83 9.46
C ALA A 183 -3.66 -17.66 8.82
N ALA A 184 -4.62 -18.55 9.07
CA ALA A 184 -5.91 -18.53 8.42
C ALA A 184 -7.05 -18.63 9.44
N GLU A 185 -7.91 -17.61 9.43
CA GLU A 185 -9.09 -17.50 10.30
C GLU A 185 -10.32 -18.00 9.52
N LEU A 186 -11.27 -18.63 10.22
CA LEU A 186 -12.54 -19.03 9.59
C LEU A 186 -13.36 -17.76 9.35
N ALA A 187 -13.46 -17.34 8.09
CA ALA A 187 -14.24 -16.17 7.71
C ALA A 187 -15.74 -16.49 7.70
N TYR A 188 -16.08 -17.74 7.37
CA TYR A 188 -17.45 -18.16 7.19
C TYR A 188 -17.59 -19.69 7.29
N ASP A 189 -18.59 -20.13 8.04
CA ASP A 189 -19.03 -21.52 8.14
C ASP A 189 -20.41 -21.66 7.45
N SER A 190 -20.52 -22.62 6.54
CA SER A 190 -21.57 -22.74 5.54
C SER A 190 -22.98 -22.53 6.09
N SER A 191 -23.66 -21.48 5.61
CA SER A 191 -25.05 -21.09 5.89
C SER A 191 -25.63 -20.30 4.70
N SER A 192 -26.93 -20.01 4.63
CA SER A 192 -27.55 -19.35 3.47
C SER A 192 -27.08 -17.88 3.28
N VAL A 193 -25.89 -17.67 2.70
CA VAL A 193 -25.35 -16.34 2.39
C VAL A 193 -25.99 -15.83 1.12
N THR A 194 -26.58 -14.65 1.21
CA THR A 194 -27.09 -13.90 0.06
C THR A 194 -26.22 -12.68 -0.24
N THR A 195 -25.48 -12.19 0.77
CA THR A 195 -24.79 -10.90 0.70
C THR A 195 -23.41 -10.98 1.35
N VAL A 196 -22.42 -10.34 0.72
CA VAL A 196 -21.08 -10.13 1.30
C VAL A 196 -20.81 -8.64 1.35
N PHE A 197 -20.60 -8.10 2.55
CA PHE A 197 -20.16 -6.72 2.74
C PHE A 197 -18.63 -6.67 2.80
N VAL A 198 -18.05 -5.70 2.09
CA VAL A 198 -16.61 -5.48 2.01
C VAL A 198 -16.25 -4.23 2.81
N ALA A 199 -15.40 -4.39 3.82
CA ALA A 199 -14.78 -3.28 4.50
C ALA A 199 -13.39 -3.06 3.90
N GLU A 200 -13.20 -1.96 3.19
CA GLU A 200 -11.93 -1.58 2.56
C GLU A 200 -11.52 -0.17 2.93
N ASP A 201 -10.22 0.09 2.85
CA ASP A 201 -9.67 1.44 2.89
C ASP A 201 -9.04 1.83 1.54
N HIS A 202 -8.40 3.00 1.50
CA HIS A 202 -7.69 3.53 0.34
C HIS A 202 -6.67 2.56 -0.29
N LEU A 203 -6.16 1.59 0.48
CA LEU A 203 -5.13 0.65 0.04
C LEU A 203 -5.68 -0.75 -0.25
N GLY A 204 -6.74 -1.19 0.42
CA GLY A 204 -7.39 -2.45 0.09
C GLY A 204 -8.36 -2.99 1.13
N VAL A 205 -8.77 -4.25 0.94
CA VAL A 205 -9.77 -4.92 1.76
C VAL A 205 -9.20 -5.29 3.13
N ARG A 206 -9.90 -4.88 4.19
CA ARG A 206 -9.54 -5.11 5.59
C ARG A 206 -10.37 -6.20 6.25
N ASP A 207 -11.63 -6.33 5.85
CA ASP A 207 -12.55 -7.30 6.43
C ASP A 207 -13.69 -7.66 5.46
N LEU A 208 -14.33 -8.80 5.70
CA LEU A 208 -15.50 -9.29 4.97
C LEU A 208 -16.56 -9.78 5.96
N LEU A 209 -17.80 -9.34 5.73
CA LEU A 209 -18.95 -9.82 6.49
C LEU A 209 -19.87 -10.63 5.57
N PHE A 210 -20.00 -11.92 5.87
CA PHE A 210 -20.91 -12.84 5.19
C PHE A 210 -22.25 -12.90 5.92
N THR A 211 -23.36 -12.64 5.23
CA THR A 211 -24.69 -12.61 5.85
C THR A 211 -25.81 -13.01 4.89
N SER A 212 -26.94 -13.40 5.46
CA SER A 212 -28.21 -13.67 4.78
C SER A 212 -29.10 -12.43 4.64
N SER A 213 -28.72 -11.31 5.26
CA SER A 213 -29.42 -10.03 5.16
C SER A 213 -28.78 -9.13 4.11
N SER A 214 -29.59 -8.34 3.41
CA SER A 214 -29.10 -7.25 2.55
C SER A 214 -29.03 -5.90 3.29
N GLU A 215 -29.44 -5.85 4.56
CA GLU A 215 -29.36 -4.63 5.36
C GLU A 215 -27.91 -4.28 5.67
N LYS A 216 -27.57 -2.99 5.50
CA LYS A 216 -26.22 -2.50 5.78
C LYS A 216 -25.91 -2.73 7.26
N PRO A 217 -24.78 -3.39 7.60
CA PRO A 217 -24.39 -3.59 8.99
C PRO A 217 -24.17 -2.25 9.70
N ALA A 218 -24.53 -2.19 10.98
CA ALA A 218 -24.17 -1.08 11.85
C ALA A 218 -22.65 -1.07 12.03
N ILE A 219 -22.02 0.07 11.73
CA ILE A 219 -20.57 0.30 11.82
C ILE A 219 -20.28 1.10 13.08
#